data_AF-A0A417FBZ0-F1
#
_entry.id   AF-A0A417FBZ0-F1
#
_cell.length_a   1.000
_cell.length_b   1.000
_cell.length_c   1.000
_cell.angle_alpha   90.00
_cell.angle_beta   90.00
_cell.angle_gamma   90.00
#
_symmetry.space_group_name_H-M   'P 1'
#
loop_
_entity.id
_entity.type
_entity.pdbx_description
1 polymer ?
#
loop_
_entity_poly.entity_id
_entity_poly.type
_entity_poly.pdbx_seq_one_letter_code
_entity_poly.pdbx_strand_id
1 'polypeptide(L)'
;MTGLIHIYCGDGKGKTTASVGLAVRCAGRGNKVVFAQFLKDGTSGECRVLAKLPEVTVMAANPVGKFSFRMTDAEKRETADALTRTFDAATGFAVREHARLLVLDEVCAAISCGFLDEKTVVKFLETKPETLEVVLTGRGPSEVLQAHADYITEMKMQRHPFEKGIAAREGIEF
;
A
#
# COMPACT_ATOMS: atom_id res chain seq x y z
N MET A 1 8.72 -21.74 3.08
CA MET A 1 9.54 -20.56 2.75
C MET A 1 9.08 -19.44 3.65
N THR A 2 10.03 -18.73 4.28
CA THR A 2 9.77 -17.57 5.14
C THR A 2 9.35 -16.37 4.29
N GLY A 3 8.29 -15.66 4.70
CA GLY A 3 7.86 -14.41 4.09
C GLY A 3 8.52 -13.21 4.78
N LEU A 4 9.00 -12.27 3.99
CA LEU A 4 9.75 -11.10 4.44
C LEU A 4 8.92 -9.82 4.31
N ILE A 5 9.45 -8.73 4.87
CA ILE A 5 8.83 -7.41 4.91
C ILE A 5 9.60 -6.46 4.01
N HIS A 6 8.89 -5.83 3.07
CA HIS A 6 9.42 -4.85 2.14
C HIS A 6 8.90 -3.46 2.48
N ILE A 7 9.77 -2.47 2.35
CA ILE A 7 9.41 -1.06 2.30
C ILE A 7 9.88 -0.49 0.97
N TYR A 8 8.94 0.01 0.19
CA TYR A 8 9.18 0.78 -1.04
C TYR A 8 8.88 2.25 -0.78
N CYS A 9 9.94 3.04 -0.62
CA CYS A 9 9.85 4.42 -0.16
C CYS A 9 10.61 5.42 -1.05
N GLY A 10 10.80 6.65 -0.55
CA GLY A 10 11.52 7.71 -1.25
C GLY A 10 10.63 8.59 -2.14
N ASP A 11 11.21 9.67 -2.66
CA ASP A 11 10.45 10.71 -3.33
C ASP A 11 10.18 10.48 -4.82
N GLY A 12 10.92 9.55 -5.42
CA GLY A 12 10.81 9.15 -6.81
C GLY A 12 9.54 8.36 -7.12
N LYS A 13 9.15 8.40 -8.40
CA LYS A 13 8.14 7.51 -8.97
C LYS A 13 8.67 6.08 -8.96
N GLY A 14 7.85 5.12 -8.56
CA GLY A 14 8.21 3.70 -8.63
C GLY A 14 7.61 2.81 -7.54
N LYS A 15 7.28 3.37 -6.37
CA LYS A 15 6.82 2.64 -5.18
C LYS A 15 5.65 1.68 -5.45
N THR A 16 4.48 2.24 -5.79
CA THR A 16 3.27 1.46 -6.12
C THR A 16 3.49 0.57 -7.34
N THR A 17 4.14 1.07 -8.41
CA THR A 17 4.35 0.25 -9.62
C THR A 17 5.25 -0.97 -9.36
N ALA A 18 6.22 -0.86 -8.45
CA ALA A 18 7.06 -1.99 -8.03
C ALA A 18 6.25 -3.01 -7.20
N SER A 19 5.37 -2.56 -6.30
CA SER A 19 4.48 -3.47 -5.55
C SER A 19 3.46 -4.17 -6.45
N VAL A 20 2.92 -3.48 -7.46
CA VAL A 20 2.05 -4.07 -8.49
C VAL A 20 2.81 -5.13 -9.30
N GLY A 21 4.04 -4.84 -9.73
CA GLY A 21 4.88 -5.82 -10.44
C GLY A 21 5.15 -7.08 -9.61
N LEU A 22 5.37 -6.93 -8.30
CA LEU A 22 5.52 -8.06 -7.38
C LEU A 22 4.20 -8.83 -7.20
N ALA A 23 3.07 -8.14 -7.11
CA ALA A 23 1.74 -8.76 -7.05
C ALA A 23 1.46 -9.63 -8.27
N VAL A 24 1.72 -9.10 -9.48
CA VAL A 24 1.58 -9.86 -10.74
C VAL A 24 2.50 -11.06 -10.77
N ARG A 25 3.76 -10.92 -10.33
CA ARG A 25 4.71 -12.05 -10.25
C ARG A 25 4.22 -13.15 -9.31
N CYS A 26 3.69 -12.77 -8.15
CA CYS A 26 3.20 -13.71 -7.15
C CYS A 26 1.95 -14.46 -7.65
N ALA A 27 0.96 -13.71 -8.17
CA ALA A 27 -0.26 -14.23 -8.76
C ALA A 27 0.02 -15.12 -9.99
N GLY A 28 0.96 -14.74 -10.86
CA GLY A 28 1.38 -15.54 -12.02
C GLY A 28 2.04 -16.88 -11.67
N ARG A 29 2.31 -17.14 -10.38
CA ARG A 29 2.74 -18.43 -9.84
C ARG A 29 1.61 -19.19 -9.14
N GLY A 30 0.36 -18.75 -9.29
CA GLY A 30 -0.84 -19.34 -8.67
C GLY A 30 -0.99 -19.03 -7.19
N ASN A 31 -0.25 -18.07 -6.64
CA ASN A 31 -0.34 -17.72 -5.23
C ASN A 31 -1.34 -16.60 -5.00
N LYS A 32 -2.12 -16.71 -3.92
CA LYS A 32 -3.06 -15.66 -3.51
C LYS A 32 -2.34 -14.38 -3.08
N VAL A 33 -2.88 -13.24 -3.50
CA VAL A 33 -2.38 -11.90 -3.20
C VAL A 33 -3.52 -11.04 -2.66
N VAL A 34 -3.23 -10.27 -1.61
CA VAL A 34 -4.10 -9.17 -1.16
C VAL A 34 -3.41 -7.85 -1.50
N PHE A 35 -4.10 -6.98 -2.24
CA PHE A 35 -3.60 -5.66 -2.61
C PHE A 35 -4.55 -4.59 -2.05
N ALA A 36 -4.12 -3.91 -1.00
CA ALA A 36 -4.90 -2.89 -0.32
C ALA A 36 -4.29 -1.49 -0.55
N GLN A 37 -5.10 -0.55 -1.03
CA GLN A 37 -4.69 0.84 -1.22
C GLN A 37 -5.29 1.76 -0.15
N PHE A 38 -4.43 2.56 0.47
CA PHE A 38 -4.81 3.57 1.44
C PHE A 38 -4.84 4.95 0.76
N LEU A 39 -5.84 5.77 1.09
CA LEU A 39 -6.02 7.11 0.49
C LEU A 39 -6.27 7.10 -1.03
N LYS A 40 -6.72 5.96 -1.58
CA LYS A 40 -7.14 5.79 -2.98
C LYS A 40 -8.52 5.16 -3.05
N ASP A 41 -9.24 5.42 -4.13
CA ASP A 41 -10.63 4.96 -4.33
C ASP A 41 -10.74 3.61 -5.08
N GLY A 42 -9.61 2.99 -5.43
CA GLY A 42 -9.57 1.70 -6.13
C GLY A 42 -9.93 1.77 -7.61
N THR A 43 -10.01 2.96 -8.20
CA THR A 43 -10.41 3.14 -9.61
C THR A 43 -9.23 3.15 -10.60
N SER A 44 -8.00 3.06 -10.10
CA SER A 44 -6.75 3.14 -10.86
C SER A 44 -6.56 1.99 -11.84
N GLY A 45 -5.70 2.20 -12.84
CA GLY A 45 -5.41 1.21 -13.88
C GLY A 45 -4.92 -0.13 -13.34
N GLU A 46 -4.06 -0.11 -12.31
CA GLU A 46 -3.57 -1.32 -11.66
C GLU A 46 -4.69 -2.10 -10.96
N CYS A 47 -5.61 -1.42 -10.27
CA CYS A 47 -6.75 -2.08 -9.61
C CYS A 47 -7.66 -2.77 -10.64
N ARG A 48 -7.91 -2.12 -11.78
CA ARG A 48 -8.73 -2.69 -12.87
C ARG A 48 -8.13 -3.97 -13.47
N VAL A 49 -6.81 -4.05 -13.62
CA VAL A 49 -6.16 -5.26 -14.16
C VAL A 49 -5.96 -6.32 -13.10
N LEU A 50 -5.58 -5.94 -11.87
CA LEU A 50 -5.41 -6.87 -10.76
C LEU A 50 -6.72 -7.56 -10.39
N ALA A 51 -7.85 -6.83 -10.39
CA ALA A 51 -9.16 -7.42 -10.10
C ALA A 51 -9.63 -8.48 -11.12
N LYS A 52 -8.97 -8.60 -12.29
CA LYS A 52 -9.24 -9.67 -13.26
C LYS A 52 -8.44 -10.94 -12.99
N LEU A 53 -7.44 -10.89 -12.11
CA LEU A 53 -6.64 -12.04 -11.73
C LEU A 53 -7.36 -12.80 -10.60
N PRO A 54 -7.71 -14.08 -10.78
CA PRO A 54 -8.48 -14.82 -9.78
C PRO A 54 -7.73 -15.00 -8.45
N GLU A 55 -6.40 -14.91 -8.46
CA GLU A 55 -5.56 -14.98 -7.27
C GLU A 55 -5.50 -13.67 -6.48
N VAL A 56 -5.95 -12.54 -7.03
CA VAL A 56 -5.76 -11.22 -6.43
C VAL A 56 -7.07 -10.66 -5.88
N THR A 57 -7.04 -10.33 -4.59
CA THR A 57 -8.12 -9.55 -3.94
C THR A 57 -7.68 -8.11 -3.80
N VAL A 58 -8.44 -7.18 -4.37
CA VAL A 58 -8.19 -5.73 -4.30
C VAL A 58 -9.10 -5.09 -3.26
N MET A 59 -8.53 -4.23 -2.42
CA MET A 59 -9.24 -3.41 -1.45
C MET A 59 -8.75 -1.96 -1.55
N ALA A 60 -9.62 -0.98 -1.33
CA ALA A 60 -9.22 0.42 -1.34
C ALA A 60 -10.16 1.25 -0.45
N ALA A 61 -9.62 2.32 0.13
CA ALA A 61 -10.43 3.30 0.86
C ALA A 61 -9.93 4.74 0.67
N ASN A 62 -10.84 5.58 0.18
CA ASN A 62 -10.76 7.03 0.18
C ASN A 62 -12.18 7.63 0.20
N PRO A 63 -12.90 7.51 1.33
CA PRO A 63 -14.33 7.85 1.37
C PRO A 63 -14.63 9.31 1.01
N VAL A 64 -13.67 10.21 1.27
CA VAL A 64 -13.84 11.66 1.09
C VAL A 64 -13.34 12.15 -0.28
N GLY A 65 -12.41 11.44 -0.92
CA GLY A 65 -11.88 11.84 -2.24
C GLY A 65 -11.04 13.13 -2.24
N LYS A 66 -10.73 13.69 -1.06
CA LYS A 66 -9.94 14.92 -0.89
C LYS A 66 -8.54 14.60 -0.39
N PHE A 67 -7.60 15.51 -0.64
CA PHE A 67 -6.33 15.48 0.09
C PHE A 67 -6.54 15.80 1.57
N SER A 68 -5.75 15.20 2.45
CA SER A 68 -5.86 15.32 3.92
C SER A 68 -5.89 16.77 4.42
N PHE A 69 -5.11 17.65 3.81
CA PHE A 69 -5.04 19.08 4.17
C PHE A 69 -6.28 19.90 3.74
N ARG A 70 -7.17 19.32 2.92
CA ARG A 70 -8.45 19.93 2.50
C ARG A 70 -9.65 19.34 3.26
N MET A 71 -9.42 18.40 4.17
CA MET A 71 -10.47 17.75 4.95
C MET A 71 -10.82 18.53 6.21
N THR A 72 -12.10 18.59 6.52
CA THR A 72 -12.63 18.97 7.83
C THR A 72 -12.29 17.90 8.88
N ASP A 73 -12.42 18.23 10.17
CA ASP A 73 -12.16 17.26 11.24
C ASP A 73 -13.12 16.06 11.20
N ALA A 74 -14.37 16.26 10.77
CA ALA A 74 -15.32 15.17 10.58
C ALA A 74 -14.88 14.22 9.45
N GLU A 75 -14.47 14.78 8.31
CA GLU A 75 -13.95 14.01 7.16
C GLU A 75 -12.65 13.27 7.50
N LYS A 76 -11.79 13.86 8.34
CA LYS A 76 -10.58 13.19 8.82
C LYS A 76 -10.91 11.98 9.70
N ARG A 77 -11.90 12.10 10.59
CA ARG A 77 -12.37 10.97 11.43
C ARG A 77 -12.95 9.86 10.57
N GLU A 78 -13.83 10.20 9.62
CA GLU A 78 -14.40 9.24 8.68
C GLU A 78 -13.31 8.52 7.87
N THR A 79 -12.31 9.27 7.40
CA THR A 79 -11.16 8.71 6.68
C THR A 79 -10.36 7.76 7.58
N ALA A 80 -10.03 8.15 8.82
CA ALA A 80 -9.30 7.31 9.76
C ALA A 80 -10.04 5.99 10.05
N ASP A 81 -11.35 6.05 10.27
CA ASP A 81 -12.17 4.86 10.51
C ASP A 81 -12.19 3.94 9.28
N ALA A 82 -12.31 4.50 8.07
CA ALA A 82 -12.29 3.73 6.83
C ALA A 82 -10.94 3.07 6.55
N LEU A 83 -9.83 3.78 6.81
CA LEU A 83 -8.49 3.21 6.65
C LEU A 83 -8.21 2.12 7.67
N THR A 84 -8.63 2.30 8.92
CA THR A 84 -8.52 1.26 9.96
C THR A 84 -9.30 0.01 9.56
N ARG A 85 -10.56 0.14 9.13
CA ARG A 85 -11.35 -1.00 8.63
C ARG A 85 -10.70 -1.68 7.43
N THR A 86 -10.10 -0.92 6.53
CA THR A 86 -9.41 -1.46 5.34
C THR A 86 -8.15 -2.22 5.72
N PHE A 87 -7.38 -1.71 6.69
CA PHE A 87 -6.22 -2.41 7.24
C PHE A 87 -6.63 -3.73 7.89
N ASP A 88 -7.64 -3.72 8.76
CA ASP A 88 -8.14 -4.91 9.44
C ASP A 88 -8.69 -5.95 8.44
N ALA A 89 -9.44 -5.50 7.44
CA ALA A 89 -9.96 -6.36 6.39
C ALA A 89 -8.85 -6.99 5.54
N ALA A 90 -7.86 -6.20 5.12
CA ALA A 90 -6.76 -6.67 4.27
C ALA A 90 -5.86 -7.67 5.01
N THR A 91 -5.47 -7.34 6.24
CA THR A 91 -4.63 -8.22 7.07
C THR A 91 -5.39 -9.49 7.46
N GLY A 92 -6.63 -9.37 7.93
CA GLY A 92 -7.47 -10.51 8.30
C GLY A 92 -7.76 -11.43 7.12
N PHE A 93 -8.04 -10.87 5.94
CA PHE A 93 -8.26 -11.66 4.72
C PHE A 93 -6.98 -12.37 4.26
N ALA A 94 -5.83 -11.68 4.28
CA ALA A 94 -4.55 -12.28 3.93
C ALA A 94 -4.21 -13.48 4.82
N VAL A 95 -4.44 -13.37 6.13
CA VAL A 95 -4.25 -14.47 7.08
C VAL A 95 -5.22 -15.60 6.83
N ARG A 96 -6.53 -15.31 6.77
CA ARG A 96 -7.59 -16.32 6.61
C ARG A 96 -7.46 -17.12 5.33
N GLU A 97 -7.11 -16.44 4.24
CA GLU A 97 -7.00 -17.07 2.91
C GLU A 97 -5.64 -17.71 2.65
N HIS A 98 -4.71 -17.64 3.61
CA HIS A 98 -3.32 -18.06 3.44
C HIS A 98 -2.66 -17.39 2.22
N ALA A 99 -2.84 -16.08 2.09
CA ALA A 99 -2.19 -15.32 1.03
C ALA A 99 -0.66 -15.44 1.13
N ARG A 100 0.01 -15.49 -0.02
CA ARG A 100 1.48 -15.48 -0.07
C ARG A 100 2.02 -14.06 0.04
N LEU A 101 1.26 -13.07 -0.43
CA LEU A 101 1.67 -11.67 -0.49
C LEU A 101 0.52 -10.75 -0.06
N LEU A 102 0.84 -9.82 0.84
CA LEU A 102 0.00 -8.68 1.22
C LEU A 102 0.72 -7.38 0.83
N VAL A 103 0.07 -6.57 -0.01
CA VAL A 103 0.53 -5.21 -0.34
C VAL A 103 -0.34 -4.21 0.39
N LEU A 104 0.28 -3.35 1.20
CA LEU A 104 -0.31 -2.20 1.88
C LEU A 104 0.22 -0.92 1.21
N ASP A 105 -0.41 -0.55 0.10
CA ASP A 105 0.00 0.56 -0.75
C ASP A 105 -0.41 1.91 -0.14
N GLU A 106 0.54 2.84 -0.01
CA GLU A 106 0.41 4.15 0.64
C GLU A 106 0.07 4.09 2.15
N VAL A 107 0.36 2.97 2.81
CA VAL A 107 0.18 2.83 4.26
C VAL A 107 1.08 3.79 5.06
N CYS A 108 2.29 4.10 4.58
CA CYS A 108 3.15 5.10 5.23
C CYS A 108 2.51 6.50 5.17
N ALA A 109 1.81 6.83 4.07
CA ALA A 109 1.08 8.08 3.97
C ALA A 109 -0.11 8.11 4.94
N ALA A 110 -0.86 7.01 5.06
CA ALA A 110 -1.95 6.87 6.05
C ALA A 110 -1.48 7.11 7.49
N ILE A 111 -0.32 6.54 7.86
CA ILE A 111 0.30 6.73 9.18
C ILE A 111 0.75 8.19 9.37
N SER A 112 1.54 8.72 8.44
CA SER A 112 2.10 10.07 8.57
C SER A 112 1.03 11.18 8.59
N CYS A 113 -0.12 10.95 7.98
CA CYS A 113 -1.27 11.85 8.02
C CYS A 113 -2.14 11.68 9.28
N GLY A 114 -1.81 10.73 10.17
CA GLY A 114 -2.53 10.48 11.42
C GLY A 114 -3.86 9.73 11.25
N PHE A 115 -4.06 9.05 10.12
CA PHE A 115 -5.29 8.29 9.84
C PHE A 115 -5.21 6.82 10.27
N LEU A 116 -4.00 6.28 10.44
CA LEU A 116 -3.77 4.92 10.88
C LEU A 116 -2.70 4.91 11.98
N ASP A 117 -2.98 4.24 13.10
CA ASP A 117 -2.01 4.10 14.18
C ASP A 117 -0.86 3.16 13.75
N GLU A 118 0.36 3.67 13.78
CA GLU A 118 1.57 2.90 13.46
C GLU A 118 1.69 1.65 14.33
N LYS A 119 1.30 1.72 15.61
CA LYS A 119 1.37 0.58 16.53
C LYS A 119 0.53 -0.60 16.06
N THR A 120 -0.60 -0.33 15.44
CA THR A 120 -1.47 -1.37 14.86
C THR A 120 -0.77 -2.07 13.70
N VAL A 121 -0.06 -1.32 12.86
CA VAL A 121 0.72 -1.86 11.73
C VAL A 121 1.90 -2.69 12.24
N VAL A 122 2.69 -2.15 13.17
CA VAL A 122 3.84 -2.84 13.78
C VAL A 122 3.41 -4.14 14.43
N LYS A 123 2.36 -4.13 15.25
CA LYS A 123 1.84 -5.33 15.90
C LYS A 123 1.46 -6.43 14.90
N PHE A 124 0.90 -6.05 13.75
CA PHE A 124 0.62 -7.03 12.70
C PHE A 124 1.92 -7.57 12.07
N LEU A 125 2.92 -6.73 11.80
CA LEU A 125 4.20 -7.17 11.23
C LEU A 125 4.93 -8.16 12.16
N GLU A 126 4.87 -7.94 13.47
CA GLU A 126 5.45 -8.84 14.49
C GLU A 126 4.73 -10.19 14.57
N THR A 127 3.43 -10.22 14.28
CA THR A 127 2.57 -11.41 14.46
C THR A 127 2.08 -12.03 13.15
N LYS A 128 2.54 -11.53 12.00
CA LYS A 128 2.16 -12.01 10.68
C LYS A 128 2.50 -13.50 10.53
N PRO A 129 1.74 -14.28 9.73
CA PRO A 129 2.10 -15.66 9.43
C PRO A 129 3.51 -15.78 8.83
N GLU A 130 4.22 -16.85 9.19
CA GLU A 130 5.61 -17.07 8.78
C GLU A 130 5.81 -17.06 7.26
N THR A 131 4.79 -17.46 6.49
CA THR A 131 4.85 -17.56 5.02
C THR A 131 4.33 -16.32 4.30
N LEU A 132 3.76 -15.34 5.02
CA LEU A 132 3.18 -14.14 4.42
C LEU A 132 4.29 -13.11 4.14
N GLU A 133 4.48 -12.79 2.86
CA GLU A 133 5.26 -11.64 2.40
C GLU A 133 4.43 -10.36 2.58
N VAL A 134 5.03 -9.28 3.08
CA VAL A 134 4.32 -8.00 3.27
C VAL A 134 5.08 -6.87 2.59
N VAL A 135 4.38 -6.03 1.84
CA VAL A 135 4.94 -4.83 1.20
C VAL A 135 4.25 -3.59 1.74
N LEU A 136 5.01 -2.66 2.28
CA LEU A 136 4.57 -1.33 2.66
C LEU A 136 5.08 -0.34 1.60
N THR A 137 4.22 0.57 1.17
CA THR A 137 4.66 1.67 0.28
C THR A 137 4.29 3.04 0.86
N GLY A 138 5.03 4.06 0.41
CA GLY A 138 4.75 5.47 0.70
C GLY A 138 6.03 6.23 1.03
N ARG A 139 5.89 7.52 1.35
CA ARG A 139 7.04 8.39 1.66
C ARG A 139 7.35 8.37 3.16
N GLY A 140 8.63 8.57 3.50
CA GLY A 140 9.09 8.79 4.88
C GLY A 140 8.63 7.74 5.90
N PRO A 141 8.94 6.44 5.71
CA PRO A 141 8.67 5.45 6.76
C PRO A 141 9.42 5.80 8.04
N SER A 142 8.78 5.65 9.21
CA SER A 142 9.44 5.89 10.50
C SER A 142 10.59 4.90 10.73
N GLU A 143 11.52 5.24 11.63
CA GLU A 143 12.57 4.30 12.05
C GLU A 143 12.00 3.01 12.65
N VAL A 144 10.84 3.13 13.33
CA VAL A 144 10.13 1.97 13.90
C VAL A 144 9.69 1.02 12.80
N LEU A 145 9.06 1.50 11.72
CA LEU A 145 8.69 0.65 10.59
C LEU A 145 9.91 0.08 9.88
N GLN A 146 10.95 0.89 9.69
CA GLN A 146 12.19 0.45 9.04
C GLN A 146 12.88 -0.67 9.81
N ALA A 147 12.85 -0.64 11.15
CA ALA A 147 13.44 -1.69 11.98
C ALA A 147 12.77 -3.07 11.81
N HIS A 148 11.54 -3.12 11.27
CA HIS A 148 10.81 -4.36 11.01
C HIS A 148 10.93 -4.84 9.55
N ALA A 149 11.64 -4.11 8.69
CA ALA A 149 11.75 -4.44 7.28
C ALA A 149 13.01 -5.27 6.98
N ASP A 150 12.85 -6.30 6.17
CA ASP A 150 13.96 -7.08 5.59
C ASP A 150 14.51 -6.42 4.32
N TYR A 151 13.64 -5.72 3.58
CA TYR A 151 14.01 -4.94 2.40
C TYR A 151 13.56 -3.49 2.55
N ILE A 152 14.49 -2.56 2.31
CA ILE A 152 14.17 -1.14 2.14
C ILE A 152 14.72 -0.71 0.79
N THR A 153 13.83 -0.30 -0.12
CA THR A 153 14.19 0.29 -1.41
C THR A 153 13.72 1.73 -1.45
N GLU A 154 14.68 2.64 -1.57
CA GLU A 154 14.41 4.07 -1.72
C GLU A 154 14.42 4.46 -3.21
N MET A 155 13.25 4.79 -3.75
CA MET A 155 13.15 5.42 -5.06
C MET A 155 13.56 6.89 -4.95
N LYS A 156 14.78 7.23 -5.38
CA LYS A 156 15.26 8.63 -5.42
C LYS A 156 14.79 9.34 -6.68
N MET A 157 14.26 10.57 -6.52
CA MET A 157 13.86 11.41 -7.64
C MET A 157 15.09 12.05 -8.30
N GLN A 158 15.71 11.35 -9.25
CA GLN A 158 16.84 11.90 -10.01
C GLN A 158 16.40 12.96 -11.02
N ARG A 159 15.23 12.76 -11.63
CA ARG A 159 14.53 13.69 -12.53
C ARG A 159 13.03 13.37 -12.52
N HIS A 160 12.19 14.37 -12.73
CA HIS A 160 10.75 14.14 -12.89
C HIS A 160 10.15 15.04 -14.00
N PRO A 161 9.27 14.54 -14.89
CA PRO A 161 8.66 15.35 -15.95
C PRO A 161 7.93 16.60 -15.44
N PHE A 162 7.41 16.54 -14.22
CA PHE A 162 6.79 17.68 -13.53
C PHE A 162 7.73 18.90 -13.38
N GLU A 163 9.05 18.68 -13.25
CA GLU A 163 10.05 19.76 -13.21
C GLU A 163 10.08 20.57 -14.51
N LYS A 164 9.57 20.00 -15.60
CA LYS A 164 9.40 20.64 -16.91
C LYS A 164 7.97 21.14 -17.16
N GLY A 165 7.12 21.14 -16.13
CA GLY A 165 5.71 21.53 -16.24
C GLY A 165 4.81 20.48 -16.92
N ILE A 166 5.29 19.25 -17.12
CA ILE A 166 4.47 18.18 -17.71
C ILE A 166 3.55 17.63 -16.63
N ALA A 167 2.24 17.75 -16.85
CA ALA A 167 1.20 17.24 -15.97
C ALA A 167 1.13 15.70 -15.97
N ALA A 168 0.40 15.14 -15.01
CA ALA A 168 0.14 13.70 -14.91
C ALA A 168 -0.61 13.19 -16.15
N ARG A 169 -0.21 12.01 -16.66
CA ARG A 169 -0.76 11.40 -17.87
C ARG A 169 -1.44 10.08 -17.52
N GLU A 170 -2.61 9.88 -18.11
CA GLU A 170 -3.35 8.63 -18.02
C GLU A 170 -2.50 7.47 -18.56
N GLY A 171 -2.51 6.35 -17.84
CA GLY A 171 -1.74 5.14 -18.13
C GLY A 171 -0.26 5.20 -17.71
N ILE A 172 0.23 6.36 -17.22
CA ILE A 172 1.64 6.51 -16.80
C ILE A 172 1.77 6.96 -15.35
N GLU A 173 1.05 8.02 -14.97
CA GLU A 173 1.01 8.54 -13.59
C GLU A 173 -0.25 8.12 -12.83
N PHE A 174 -1.38 7.91 -13.52
CA PHE A 174 -2.64 7.40 -12.97
C PHE A 174 -3.40 6.53 -13.98
#